data_AF-A0A1J1J821-F1
#
_entry.id   AF-A0A1J1J821-F1
#
_cell.length_a   1.000
_cell.length_b   1.000
_cell.length_c   1.000
_cell.angle_alpha   90.00
_cell.angle_beta   90.00
_cell.angle_gamma   90.00
#
_symmetry.space_group_name_H-M   'P 1'
#
loop_
_entity.id
_entity.type
_entity.pdbx_description
1 polymer ?
#
loop_
_entity_poly.entity_id
_entity_poly.type
_entity_poly.pdbx_seq_one_letter_code
_entity_poly.pdbx_strand_id
1 'polypeptide(L)'
;MIIYCDSQSDKLNGKPVMFAWKRPLTVKSQIWHSFEIENKSKNNIDEFIVQDLPREKFCNAVDHMVEHFLTDEPICKTKQIRNDKVALNEVCNLWKNVLEQNLVLVCYKKGSDEIIGLNMLCHMA
;
A
#
# COMPACT_ATOMS: atom_id res chain seq x y z
N MET A 1 -9.86 -6.13 -1.96
CA MET A 1 -8.55 -6.84 -1.98
C MET A 1 -8.80 -8.25 -1.46
N ILE A 2 -8.95 -9.23 -2.34
CA ILE A 2 -9.10 -10.63 -1.94
C ILE A 2 -7.71 -11.24 -1.98
N ILE A 3 -7.13 -11.49 -0.81
CA ILE A 3 -5.89 -12.27 -0.70
C ILE A 3 -6.33 -13.73 -0.62
N TYR A 4 -6.26 -14.44 -1.75
CA TYR A 4 -6.36 -15.90 -1.76
C TYR A 4 -5.11 -16.43 -1.08
N CYS A 5 -5.31 -17.08 0.08
CA CYS A 5 -4.26 -17.86 0.73
C CYS A 5 -4.43 -19.30 0.23
N ASP A 6 -3.96 -19.57 -0.99
CA ASP A 6 -3.85 -20.96 -1.45
C ASP A 6 -2.47 -21.50 -1.05
N SER A 7 -2.55 -22.56 -0.26
CA SER A 7 -1.45 -23.23 0.40
C SER A 7 -0.66 -24.08 -0.60
N GLN A 8 0.54 -23.64 -1.00
CA GLN A 8 1.78 -24.45 -1.13
C GLN A 8 2.99 -23.50 -1.19
N SER A 9 3.44 -22.98 -0.04
CA SER A 9 4.65 -22.14 0.03
C SER A 9 5.88 -22.96 0.38
N ASP A 10 6.97 -22.72 -0.35
CA ASP A 10 8.31 -23.20 -0.02
C ASP A 10 8.70 -22.78 1.40
N LYS A 11 9.24 -23.74 2.18
CA LYS A 11 9.66 -23.53 3.56
C LYS A 11 11.16 -23.21 3.59
N LEU A 12 11.52 -21.98 3.97
CA LEU A 12 12.89 -21.64 4.42
C LEU A 12 12.88 -21.57 5.96
N ASN A 13 13.69 -22.40 6.61
CA ASN A 13 13.82 -22.45 8.08
C ASN A 13 12.48 -22.64 8.83
N GLY A 14 11.56 -23.43 8.27
CA GLY A 14 10.28 -23.76 8.89
C GLY A 14 9.25 -22.63 8.92
N LYS A 15 9.53 -21.48 8.29
CA LYS A 15 8.56 -20.40 8.10
C LYS A 15 8.06 -20.37 6.65
N PRO A 16 6.75 -20.16 6.42
CA PRO A 16 6.23 -20.01 5.06
C PRO A 16 6.86 -18.76 4.43
N VAL A 17 7.49 -18.93 3.27
CA VAL A 17 8.00 -17.81 2.48
C VAL A 17 6.82 -17.25 1.71
N MET A 18 6.13 -16.25 2.26
CA MET A 18 5.01 -15.61 1.55
C MET A 18 5.45 -14.88 0.27
N PHE A 19 6.71 -14.46 0.19
CA PHE A 19 7.23 -13.63 -0.91
C PHE A 19 8.59 -14.14 -1.38
N ALA A 20 8.61 -14.97 -2.43
CA ALA A 20 9.84 -15.52 -3.01
C ALA A 20 10.46 -14.60 -4.06
N TRP A 21 9.62 -13.92 -4.85
CA TRP A 21 10.06 -13.00 -5.89
C TRP A 21 10.58 -11.70 -5.29
N LYS A 22 11.62 -11.12 -5.91
CA LYS A 22 12.20 -9.82 -5.52
C LYS A 22 12.34 -8.90 -6.72
N ARG A 23 11.96 -7.63 -6.55
CA ARG A 23 12.17 -6.58 -7.55
C ARG A 23 13.68 -6.47 -7.85
N PRO A 24 14.09 -6.52 -9.13
CA PRO A 24 15.50 -6.35 -9.48
C PRO A 24 16.02 -5.00 -8.98
N LEU A 25 17.19 -5.02 -8.31
CA LEU A 25 17.83 -3.81 -7.76
C LEU A 25 18.23 -2.79 -8.84
N THR A 26 18.26 -3.21 -10.10
CA THR A 26 18.51 -2.34 -11.25
C THR A 26 17.36 -1.36 -11.50
N VAL A 27 16.14 -1.68 -11.06
CA VAL A 27 14.97 -0.82 -11.22
C VAL A 27 14.89 0.14 -10.03
N LYS A 28 15.32 1.39 -10.24
CA LYS A 28 15.25 2.44 -9.21
C LYS A 28 13.82 2.88 -8.94
N SER A 29 13.63 3.50 -7.78
CA SER A 29 12.40 4.23 -7.44
C SER A 29 12.12 5.29 -8.49
N GLN A 30 10.90 5.35 -9.02
CA GLN A 30 10.54 6.34 -10.05
C GLN A 30 9.08 6.78 -9.98
N ILE A 31 8.79 7.88 -10.70
CA ILE A 31 7.44 8.33 -11.01
C ILE A 31 6.93 7.50 -12.18
N TRP A 32 5.79 6.87 -11.99
CA TRP A 32 5.13 6.02 -12.99
C TRP A 32 4.07 6.77 -13.78
N HIS A 33 3.42 7.75 -13.15
CA HIS A 33 2.35 8.51 -13.79
C HIS A 33 2.19 9.90 -13.16
N SER A 34 1.67 10.85 -13.94
CA SER A 34 1.25 12.17 -13.46
C SER A 34 -0.03 12.58 -14.17
N PHE A 35 -0.92 13.25 -13.45
CA PHE A 35 -2.20 13.71 -13.99
C PHE A 35 -2.64 15.01 -13.33
N GLU A 36 -3.58 15.70 -13.98
CA GLU A 36 -4.11 16.98 -13.55
C GLU A 36 -5.61 16.86 -13.25
N ILE A 37 -6.06 17.52 -12.19
CA ILE A 37 -7.48 17.65 -11.84
C ILE A 37 -7.83 19.13 -11.75
N GLU A 38 -8.88 19.51 -12.46
CA GLU A 38 -9.47 20.84 -12.34
C GLU A 38 -10.21 20.97 -11.00
N ASN A 39 -9.77 21.91 -10.17
CA ASN A 39 -10.40 22.22 -8.91
C ASN A 39 -11.40 23.37 -9.10
N LYS A 40 -12.64 23.00 -9.42
CA LYS A 40 -13.73 23.95 -9.72
C LYS A 40 -14.00 24.94 -8.58
N SER A 41 -13.69 24.58 -7.33
CA SER A 41 -13.90 25.46 -6.17
C SER A 41 -12.84 26.56 -6.04
N LYS A 42 -11.62 26.31 -6.54
CA LYS A 42 -10.48 27.23 -6.43
C LYS A 42 -10.07 27.85 -7.78
N ASN A 43 -10.73 27.46 -8.87
CA ASN A 43 -10.43 27.87 -10.24
C ASN A 43 -8.94 27.66 -10.58
N ASN A 44 -8.37 26.54 -10.12
CA ASN A 44 -6.98 26.17 -10.35
C ASN A 44 -6.87 24.70 -10.79
N ILE A 45 -5.73 24.33 -11.35
CA ILE A 45 -5.41 22.96 -11.71
C ILE A 45 -4.47 22.40 -10.64
N ASP A 46 -4.86 21.27 -10.05
CA ASP A 46 -4.04 20.53 -9.10
C ASP A 46 -3.36 19.37 -9.84
N GLU A 47 -2.03 19.30 -9.78
CA GLU A 47 -1.24 18.22 -10.39
C GLU A 47 -0.91 17.14 -9.35
N PHE A 48 -0.98 15.88 -9.77
CA PHE A 48 -0.74 14.71 -8.93
C PHE A 48 0.28 13.78 -9.59
N ILE A 49 1.06 13.08 -8.76
CA ILE A 49 2.06 12.11 -9.19
C ILE A 49 1.82 10.77 -8.52
N VAL A 50 1.99 9.69 -9.27
CA VAL A 50 2.01 8.32 -8.76
C VAL A 50 3.42 7.78 -8.91
N GLN A 51 4.01 7.34 -7.80
CA GLN A 51 5.39 6.86 -7.75
C GLN A 51 5.54 5.66 -6.82
N ASP A 52 6.70 5.02 -6.87
CA ASP A 52 7.10 4.07 -5.84
C ASP A 52 7.08 4.74 -4.45
N LEU A 53 6.58 4.04 -3.44
CA LEU A 53 6.54 4.56 -2.07
C LEU A 53 7.95 4.70 -1.48
N PRO A 54 8.37 5.90 -1.05
CA PRO A 54 9.65 6.08 -0.38
C PRO A 54 9.69 5.36 0.98
N ARG A 55 10.84 4.79 1.32
CA ARG A 55 10.99 3.93 2.51
C ARG A 55 10.70 4.66 3.81
N GLU A 56 11.07 5.93 3.88
CA GLU A 56 10.82 6.83 5.01
C GLU A 56 9.32 7.08 5.27
N LYS A 57 8.45 6.79 4.30
CA LYS A 57 6.99 6.95 4.42
C LYS A 57 6.26 5.65 4.78
N PHE A 58 6.96 4.55 5.03
CA PHE A 58 6.34 3.25 5.31
C PHE A 58 5.38 3.28 6.52
N CYS A 59 5.77 3.94 7.61
CA CYS A 59 4.88 4.10 8.77
C CYS A 59 3.63 4.90 8.40
N ASN A 60 3.80 6.06 7.76
CA ASN A 60 2.69 6.89 7.30
C ASN A 60 1.75 6.13 6.35
N ALA A 61 2.29 5.23 5.54
CA ALA A 61 1.48 4.43 4.62
C ALA A 61 0.60 3.41 5.33
N VAL A 62 1.11 2.74 6.37
CA VAL A 62 0.29 1.84 7.20
C VAL A 62 -0.79 2.62 7.93
N ASP A 63 -0.44 3.77 8.52
CA ASP A 63 -1.39 4.62 9.24
C ASP A 63 -2.50 5.11 8.31
N HIS A 64 -2.16 5.57 7.10
CA HIS A 64 -3.13 5.99 6.09
C HIS A 64 -4.08 4.85 5.69
N MET A 65 -3.59 3.62 5.55
CA MET A 65 -4.44 2.46 5.26
C MET A 65 -5.36 2.10 6.44
N VAL A 66 -4.89 2.22 7.67
CA VAL A 66 -5.72 2.01 8.87
C VAL A 66 -6.81 3.08 8.98
N GLU A 67 -6.46 4.33 8.72
CA GLU A 67 -7.37 5.46 8.84
C GLU A 67 -8.47 5.46 7.78
N HIS A 68 -8.10 5.25 6.50
CA HIS A 68 -9.03 5.37 5.38
C HIS A 68 -9.50 4.01 4.87
N PHE A 69 -8.57 3.12 4.48
CA PHE A 69 -8.94 1.86 3.82
C PHE A 69 -9.76 0.93 4.73
N LEU A 70 -9.33 0.70 5.98
CA LEU A 70 -10.08 -0.18 6.90
C LEU A 70 -11.43 0.39 7.32
N THR A 71 -11.62 1.71 7.20
CA THR A 71 -12.85 2.42 7.58
C THR A 71 -13.90 2.36 6.48
N ASP A 72 -13.45 2.53 5.22
CA ASP A 72 -14.35 2.76 4.09
C ASP A 72 -14.50 1.54 3.17
N GLU A 73 -13.51 0.63 3.13
CA GLU A 73 -13.60 -0.56 2.28
C GLU A 73 -14.74 -1.49 2.79
N PRO A 74 -15.67 -1.90 1.91
CA PRO A 74 -16.91 -2.56 2.35
C PRO A 74 -16.70 -3.83 3.19
N ILE A 75 -15.71 -4.66 2.86
CA ILE A 75 -15.43 -5.90 3.60
C ILE A 75 -14.86 -5.56 4.96
N CYS A 76 -13.87 -4.67 5.02
CA CYS A 76 -13.22 -4.26 6.27
C CYS A 76 -14.20 -3.61 7.23
N LYS A 77 -15.04 -2.71 6.71
CA LYS A 77 -16.10 -2.03 7.47
C LYS A 77 -17.14 -3.01 8.00
N THR A 78 -17.64 -3.90 7.14
CA THR A 78 -18.67 -4.89 7.52
C THR A 78 -18.14 -5.89 8.55
N LYS A 79 -16.87 -6.30 8.42
CA LYS A 79 -16.21 -7.23 9.35
C LYS A 79 -15.62 -6.54 10.57
N GLN A 80 -15.73 -5.21 10.68
CA GLN A 80 -15.21 -4.43 11.80
C GLN A 80 -13.71 -4.65 12.04
N ILE A 81 -12.93 -4.85 10.97
CA ILE A 81 -11.50 -5.19 11.05
C ILE A 81 -10.71 -4.15 11.85
N ARG A 82 -11.05 -2.86 11.71
CA ARG A 82 -10.42 -1.78 12.47
C ARG A 82 -10.64 -1.90 14.00
N ASN A 83 -11.78 -2.43 14.41
CA ASN A 83 -12.19 -2.52 15.82
C ASN A 83 -11.77 -3.85 16.46
N ASP A 84 -11.50 -4.87 15.65
CA ASP A 84 -10.93 -6.13 16.10
C ASP A 84 -9.40 -6.00 16.22
N LYS A 85 -8.89 -6.09 17.45
CA LYS A 85 -7.47 -5.92 17.74
C LYS A 85 -6.59 -6.99 17.07
N VAL A 86 -7.07 -8.21 16.92
CA VAL A 86 -6.30 -9.30 16.31
C VAL A 86 -6.21 -9.06 14.81
N ALA A 87 -7.35 -8.84 14.15
CA ALA A 87 -7.41 -8.61 12.72
C ALA A 87 -6.65 -7.33 12.30
N LEU A 88 -6.76 -6.25 13.08
CA LEU A 88 -5.98 -5.04 12.87
C LEU A 88 -4.47 -5.32 12.92
N ASN A 89 -4.02 -6.07 13.93
CA ASN A 89 -2.60 -6.36 14.08
C ASN A 89 -2.09 -7.26 12.95
N GLU A 90 -2.89 -8.26 12.54
CA GLU A 90 -2.57 -9.14 11.41
C GLU A 90 -2.46 -8.38 10.09
N VAL A 91 -3.43 -7.51 9.76
CA VAL A 91 -3.41 -6.74 8.51
C VAL A 91 -2.27 -5.71 8.49
N CYS A 92 -1.98 -5.06 9.61
CA CYS A 92 -0.83 -4.16 9.72
C CYS A 92 0.50 -4.91 9.54
N ASN A 93 0.63 -6.11 10.10
CA ASN A 93 1.83 -6.94 9.93
C ASN A 93 1.97 -7.43 8.48
N LEU A 94 0.85 -7.81 7.85
CA LEU A 94 0.82 -8.15 6.43
C LEU A 94 1.32 -6.98 5.57
N TRP A 95 0.79 -5.77 5.76
CA TRP A 95 1.22 -4.60 5.00
C TRP A 95 2.69 -4.25 5.23
N LYS A 96 3.20 -4.37 6.47
CA LYS A 96 4.64 -4.22 6.74
C LYS A 96 5.49 -5.19 5.91
N ASN A 97 5.05 -6.44 5.77
CA ASN A 97 5.77 -7.40 4.93
C ASN A 97 5.63 -7.10 3.42
N VAL A 98 4.49 -6.58 2.99
CA VAL A 98 4.26 -6.14 1.60
C VAL A 98 5.18 -4.97 1.23
N LEU A 99 5.36 -4.01 2.14
CA LEU A 99 6.21 -2.84 1.94
C LEU A 99 7.67 -3.22 1.63
N GLU A 100 8.18 -4.29 2.22
CA GLU A 100 9.56 -4.76 1.98
C GLU A 100 9.81 -5.25 0.54
N GLN A 101 8.77 -5.46 -0.27
CA GLN A 101 8.94 -5.83 -1.69
C GLN A 101 9.26 -4.65 -2.61
N ASN A 102 9.14 -3.41 -2.14
CA ASN A 102 9.34 -2.20 -2.94
C ASN A 102 8.48 -2.17 -4.21
N LEU A 103 7.21 -2.56 -4.07
CA LEU A 103 6.20 -2.56 -5.15
C LEU A 103 5.03 -1.62 -4.86
N VAL A 104 4.90 -1.13 -3.63
CA VAL A 104 3.80 -0.27 -3.19
C VAL A 104 3.88 1.07 -3.91
N LEU A 105 2.74 1.53 -4.41
CA LEU A 105 2.61 2.81 -5.11
C LEU A 105 1.89 3.82 -4.22
N VAL A 106 2.33 5.07 -4.30
CA VAL A 106 1.78 6.20 -3.57
C VAL A 106 1.45 7.34 -4.53
N CYS A 107 0.34 8.02 -4.25
CA CYS A 107 -0.09 9.22 -4.94
C CYS A 107 0.11 10.45 -4.05
N TYR A 108 0.78 11.46 -4.59
CA TYR A 108 0.98 12.76 -3.96
C TYR A 108 0.37 13.86 -4.82
N LYS A 109 -0.10 14.92 -4.17
CA LYS A 109 -0.29 16.20 -4.85
C LYS A 109 1.08 16.86 -5.03
N LYS A 110 1.40 17.35 -6.24
CA LYS A 110 2.70 17.95 -6.53
C LYS A 110 2.96 19.16 -5.64
N GLY A 111 4.13 19.19 -5.01
CA GLY A 111 4.51 20.21 -4.03
C GLY A 111 3.98 19.96 -2.61
N SER A 112 3.32 18.82 -2.36
CA SER A 112 2.90 18.36 -1.03
C SER A 112 3.45 16.96 -0.76
N ASP A 113 3.81 16.71 0.50
CA ASP A 113 4.21 15.39 0.99
C ASP A 113 3.03 14.59 1.58
N GLU A 114 1.82 15.11 1.46
CA GLU A 114 0.59 14.49 1.93
C GLU A 114 0.18 13.32 1.01
N ILE A 115 0.01 12.15 1.62
CA ILE A 115 -0.45 10.95 0.92
C ILE A 115 -1.92 11.14 0.52
N ILE A 116 -2.18 11.21 -0.78
CA ILE A 116 -3.53 11.32 -1.35
C ILE A 116 -4.14 9.94 -1.59
N GLY A 117 -3.30 8.95 -1.86
CA GLY A 117 -3.72 7.57 -2.04
C GLY A 117 -2.56 6.60 -2.04
N LEU A 118 -2.87 5.34 -1.77
CA LEU A 118 -1.89 4.24 -1.69
C LEU A 118 -2.46 2.98 -2.32
N ASN A 119 -1.57 2.17 -2.88
CA ASN A 119 -1.91 0.83 -3.32
C ASN A 119 -0.87 -0.18 -2.83
N MET A 120 -1.28 -1.05 -1.91
CA MET A 120 -0.45 -2.10 -1.32
C MET A 120 -0.29 -3.27 -2.31
N LEU A 121 0.66 -3.14 -3.23
CA LEU A 121 0.98 -4.15 -4.24
C LEU A 121 2.03 -5.14 -3.75
N CYS A 122 1.84 -6.41 -4.04
CA CYS A 122 2.78 -7.48 -3.73
C CYS A 122 2.78 -8.54 -4.83
N HIS A 123 3.88 -9.29 -4.94
CA HIS A 123 3.93 -10.52 -5.70
C HIS A 123 3.78 -11.70 -4.73
N MET A 124 2.68 -12.43 -4.82
CA MET A 124 2.48 -13.69 -4.08
C MET A 124 3.17 -14.83 -4.85
N ALA A 125 3.90 -15.69 -4.15
CA ALA A 125 4.53 -16.88 -4.74
C ALA A 125 3.49 -17.97 -5.05
#